data_AF-A0A950SQW9-F1
#
_entry.id   AF-A0A950SQW9-F1
#
_cell.length_a   1.000
_cell.length_b   1.000
_cell.length_c   1.000
_cell.angle_alpha   90.00
_cell.angle_beta   90.00
_cell.angle_gamma   90.00
#
_symmetry.space_group_name_H-M   'P 1'
#
loop_
_entity.id
_entity.type
_entity.pdbx_description
1 polymer ?
#
loop_
_entity_poly.entity_id
_entity_poly.type
_entity_poly.pdbx_seq_one_letter_code
_entity_poly.pdbx_strand_id
1 'polypeptide(L)' 'FERVLPAGETYRVPEQTGLSMRTGNAGGLEITVDGVAAPPIGRMGMVRRNVALDAQALLAGSAVRD' A
#
# COMPACT_ATOMS: atom_id res chain seq x y z
N PHE A 1 13.50 3.90 -3.81
CA PHE A 1 13.02 3.53 -5.16
C PHE A 1 11.67 4.20 -5.37
N GLU A 2 11.41 4.72 -6.56
CA GLU A 2 10.11 5.30 -6.93
C GLU A 2 9.81 4.94 -8.39
N ARG A 3 8.56 4.59 -8.68
CA ARG A 3 8.07 4.39 -10.05
C ARG A 3 6.59 4.75 -10.13
N VAL A 4 6.13 5.09 -11.33
CA VAL A 4 4.71 5.08 -11.65
C VAL A 4 4.24 3.63 -11.76
N LEU A 5 3.07 3.33 -11.20
CA LEU A 5 2.40 2.04 -11.37
C LEU A 5 1.18 2.24 -12.28
N PRO A 6 1.26 1.87 -13.58
CA PRO A 6 0.12 1.88 -14.48
C PRO A 6 -1.00 0.96 -13.98
N ALA A 7 -2.24 1.22 -14.43
CA ALA A 7 -3.36 0.35 -14.11
C ALA A 7 -3.11 -1.09 -14.61
N GLY A 8 -3.38 -2.07 -13.74
CA GLY A 8 -3.12 -3.48 -14.00
C GLY A 8 -1.68 -3.95 -13.71
N GLU A 9 -0.74 -3.04 -13.46
CA GLU A 9 0.59 -3.45 -13.01
C GLU A 9 0.63 -3.76 -11.51
N THR A 10 1.49 -4.71 -11.16
CA THR A 10 1.71 -5.12 -9.78
C THR A 10 3.15 -4.81 -9.35
N TYR A 11 3.31 -4.36 -8.10
CA TYR A 11 4.60 -4.34 -7.43
C TYR A 11 4.61 -5.41 -6.35
N ARG A 12 5.57 -6.34 -6.41
CA ARG A 12 5.81 -7.29 -5.33
C ARG A 12 6.74 -6.64 -4.32
N VAL A 13 6.22 -6.40 -3.12
CA VAL A 13 7.00 -5.88 -2.00
C VAL A 13 8.01 -6.96 -1.59
N PRO A 14 9.30 -6.65 -1.46
CA PRO A 14 10.28 -7.61 -0.98
C PRO A 14 10.00 -8.02 0.47
N GLU A 15 10.32 -9.25 0.82
CA GLU A 15 10.12 -9.81 2.16
C GLU A 15 11.15 -9.24 3.13
N GLN A 16 10.95 -7.98 3.53
CA GLN A 16 11.82 -7.25 4.43
C GLN A 16 10.97 -6.43 5.41
N THR A 17 11.31 -6.52 6.70
CA THR A 17 10.63 -5.78 7.76
C THR A 17 10.98 -4.29 7.74
N GLY A 18 10.05 -3.45 8.20
CA GLY A 18 10.29 -2.01 8.40
C GLY A 18 10.19 -1.16 7.13
N LEU A 19 9.68 -1.73 6.02
CA LEU A 19 9.43 -0.99 4.80
C LEU A 19 8.22 -0.06 4.94
N SER A 20 8.26 1.07 4.23
CA SER A 20 7.16 2.01 4.12
C SER A 20 6.98 2.49 2.68
N MET A 21 5.74 2.78 2.31
CA MET A 21 5.36 3.31 1.01
C MET A 21 4.76 4.71 1.12
N ARG A 22 5.08 5.55 0.13
CA ARG A 22 4.34 6.75 -0.22
C ARG A 22 3.64 6.54 -1.57
N THR A 23 2.42 7.03 -1.71
CA THR A 23 1.67 7.01 -2.97
C THR A 23 0.95 8.34 -3.19
N GLY A 24 0.94 8.81 -4.44
CA GLY A 24 0.17 9.99 -4.85
C GLY A 24 -1.31 9.72 -5.10
N ASN A 25 -1.71 8.45 -5.22
CA ASN A 25 -3.10 8.05 -5.46
C ASN A 25 -3.43 6.77 -4.69
N ALA A 26 -3.73 6.92 -3.39
CA ALA A 26 -4.04 5.81 -2.49
C ALA A 26 -5.28 5.01 -2.89
N GLY A 27 -6.33 5.68 -3.39
CA GLY A 27 -7.53 4.99 -3.88
C GLY A 27 -7.29 4.19 -5.16
N GLY A 28 -6.21 4.47 -5.91
CA GLY A 28 -5.85 3.74 -7.12
C GLY A 28 -5.08 2.43 -6.86
N LEU A 29 -4.90 2.03 -5.61
CA LEU A 29 -4.18 0.82 -5.24
C LEU A 29 -5.13 -0.21 -4.65
N GLU A 30 -5.04 -1.44 -5.18
CA GLU A 30 -5.47 -2.64 -4.49
C GLU A 30 -4.24 -3.27 -3.82
N ILE A 31 -4.37 -3.61 -2.54
CA ILE A 31 -3.29 -4.24 -1.77
C ILE A 31 -3.77 -5.62 -1.36
N THR A 32 -2.98 -6.63 -1.65
CA THR A 32 -3.20 -8.00 -1.20
C THR A 32 -2.01 -8.50 -0.40
N VAL A 33 -2.28 -9.31 0.61
CA VAL A 33 -1.29 -10.01 1.43
C VAL A 33 -1.67 -11.49 1.39
N ASP A 34 -0.79 -12.32 0.84
CA ASP A 34 -1.03 -13.77 0.67
C ASP A 34 -2.38 -14.09 0.01
N GLY A 35 -2.78 -13.28 -0.97
CA GLY A 35 -4.06 -13.41 -1.69
C GLY A 35 -5.28 -12.84 -0.98
N VAL A 36 -5.14 -12.31 0.24
CA VAL A 36 -6.21 -11.64 0.99
C VAL A 36 -6.16 -10.14 0.72
N ALA A 37 -7.28 -9.56 0.29
CA ALA A 37 -7.39 -8.12 0.08
C ALA A 37 -7.38 -7.35 1.40
N ALA A 38 -6.53 -6.33 1.48
CA ALA A 38 -6.48 -5.38 2.59
C ALA A 38 -7.54 -4.26 2.41
N PRO A 39 -7.98 -3.61 3.51
CA PRO A 39 -8.84 -2.43 3.42
C PRO A 39 -8.20 -1.30 2.59
N PRO A 40 -9.02 -0.48 1.90
CA PRO A 40 -8.52 0.68 1.17
C PRO A 40 -7.77 1.67 2.08
N ILE A 41 -6.61 2.14 1.63
CA ILE A 41 -5.77 3.10 2.39
C ILE A 41 -6.10 4.58 2.11
N GLY A 42 -7.08 4.84 1.25
CA GLY A 42 -7.54 6.19 0.92
C GLY A 42 -8.52 6.23 -0.25
N ARG A 43 -9.03 7.43 -0.53
CA ARG A 43 -9.87 7.71 -1.71
C ARG A 43 -9.02 8.01 -2.95
N MET A 44 -9.65 8.03 -4.12
CA MET A 44 -9.00 8.45 -5.37
C MET A 44 -8.36 9.84 -5.23
N GLY A 45 -7.12 9.96 -5.71
CA GLY A 45 -6.31 11.17 -5.62
C GLY A 45 -5.77 11.52 -4.23
N MET A 46 -6.05 10.72 -3.20
CA MET A 46 -5.51 10.95 -1.86
C MET A 46 -4.04 10.55 -1.79
N VAL A 47 -3.20 11.46 -1.30
CA VAL A 47 -1.78 11.20 -1.06
C VAL A 47 -1.59 10.56 0.31
N ARG A 48 -0.80 9.49 0.40
CA ARG A 48 -0.34 8.88 1.66
C ARG A 48 1.18 8.83 1.68
N ARG A 49 1.81 9.22 2.80
CA ARG A 49 3.28 9.36 2.91
C ARG A 49 3.95 8.24 3.72
N ASN A 50 3.25 7.70 4.71
CA ASN A 50 3.79 6.74 5.67
C ASN A 50 2.87 5.53 5.79
N VAL A 51 2.75 4.74 4.71
CA VAL A 51 2.02 3.46 4.75
C VAL A 51 3.02 2.38 5.14
N ALA A 52 2.85 1.76 6.30
CA ALA A 52 3.67 0.64 6.72
C ALA A 52 3.38 -0.59 5.84
N LEU A 53 4.42 -1.19 5.26
CA LEU A 53 4.30 -2.43 4.49
C LEU A 53 4.48 -3.64 5.41
N ASP A 54 3.62 -3.69 6.42
CA ASP A 54 3.53 -4.79 7.38
C ASP A 54 2.22 -5.57 7.13
N ALA A 55 2.33 -6.88 6.97
CA ALA A 55 1.21 -7.75 6.61
C ALA A 55 0.01 -7.60 7.57
N GLN A 56 0.28 -7.63 8.87
CA GLN A 56 -0.76 -7.56 9.89
C GLN A 56 -1.41 -6.18 9.92
N ALA A 57 -0.62 -5.10 9.87
CA ALA A 57 -1.14 -3.74 9.85
C ALA A 57 -1.95 -3.44 8.57
N LEU A 58 -1.53 -3.97 7.43
CA LEU A 58 -2.25 -3.83 6.15
C LEU A 58 -3.61 -4.50 6.24
N LEU A 59 -3.67 -5.78 6.64
CA LEU A 59 -4.92 -6.53 6.76
C LEU A 59 -5.85 -5.94 7.84
N ALA A 60 -5.29 -5.38 8.92
CA ALA A 60 -6.05 -4.72 9.98
C ALA A 60 -6.53 -3.30 9.62
N GLY A 61 -6.09 -2.72 8.50
CA GLY A 61 -6.41 -1.35 8.12
C GLY A 61 -5.73 -0.26 8.97
N SER A 62 -4.69 -0.61 9.74
CA SER A 62 -3.94 0.29 10.62
C SER A 62 -2.57 0.69 10.06
N ALA A 63 -2.25 0.27 8.83
CA ALA A 63 -0.97 0.54 8.18
C ALA A 63 -0.70 2.02 7.88
N VAL A 64 -1.75 2.84 7.75
CA VAL A 64 -1.59 4.27 7.49
C VAL A 64 -1.27 4.99 8.79
N ARG A 65 -0.09 5.60 8.85
CA ARG A 65 0.34 6.46 9.97
C ARG A 65 0.33 7.91 9.46
N ASP A 66 -0.43 8.79 10.10
CA ASP A 66 -0.45 10.22 9.75
C ASP A 66 0.84 10.93 10.21
#